data_AF-A0A950TPT7-F1
#
_entry.id   AF-A0A950TPT7-F1
#
_cell.length_a   1.000
_cell.length_b   1.000
_cell.length_c   1.000
_cell.angle_alpha   90.00
_cell.angle_beta   90.00
_cell.angle_gamma   90.00
#
_symmetry.space_group_name_H-M   'P 1'
#
loop_
_entity.id
_entity.type
_entity.pdbx_description
1 polymer ?
#
loop_
_entity_poly.entity_id
_entity_poly.type
_entity_poly.pdbx_seq_one_letter_code
_entity_poly.pdbx_strand_id
1 'polypeptide(L)'
;MSQTAADPRLVGARTAPRNRLRLSWSDPVFRSIVWQIVIVGLVALVAWYLIGNTNRNLAARHIATGFAFLWRVAGIPIGESLIPYNPAADTYGRALLIGVLNTLKVSIVGIVLATILGTLIGIGRLSQNWLLARLTAVYVETIRDIPVLLQLLFWYMILQGLPAPRQSLRIGDAVFLSNRGIKVPLLD
;
A
#
# COMPACT_ATOMS: atom_id res chain seq x y z
N MET A 1 -9.79 35.43 -64.79
CA MET A 1 -8.56 34.75 -64.30
C MET A 1 -8.50 34.94 -62.79
N SER A 2 -8.93 33.92 -62.03
CA SER A 2 -9.00 33.96 -60.56
C SER A 2 -7.64 33.56 -59.98
N GLN A 3 -6.92 34.48 -59.35
CA GLN A 3 -5.77 34.14 -58.51
C GLN A 3 -6.21 34.19 -57.06
N THR A 4 -6.51 33.01 -56.53
CA THR A 4 -6.75 32.75 -55.11
C THR A 4 -5.50 33.15 -54.32
N ALA A 5 -5.66 34.12 -53.42
CA ALA A 5 -4.61 34.56 -52.52
C ALA A 5 -4.03 33.37 -51.75
N ALA A 6 -2.74 33.11 -51.92
CA ALA A 6 -2.03 32.13 -51.11
C ALA A 6 -1.98 32.61 -49.65
N ASP A 7 -2.56 31.82 -48.74
CA ASP A 7 -2.60 32.08 -47.30
C ASP A 7 -1.17 32.21 -46.73
N PRO A 8 -0.79 33.37 -46.15
CA PRO A 8 0.55 33.61 -45.59
C PRO A 8 0.90 32.68 -44.41
N ARG A 9 -0.07 31.93 -43.85
CA ARG A 9 0.15 31.00 -42.73
C ARG A 9 0.84 29.69 -43.14
N LEU A 10 0.93 29.40 -44.44
CA LEU A 10 1.65 28.22 -44.96
C LEU A 10 3.15 28.49 -45.22
N VAL A 11 3.65 29.68 -44.85
CA VAL A 11 5.06 30.04 -44.95
C VAL A 11 5.85 29.31 -43.86
N GLY A 12 6.32 28.11 -44.22
CA GLY A 12 7.47 27.45 -43.60
C GLY A 12 7.29 27.04 -42.15
N ALA A 13 6.78 25.82 -41.92
CA ALA A 13 7.06 25.11 -40.68
C ALA A 13 8.59 25.04 -40.51
N ARG A 14 9.15 25.89 -39.62
CA ARG A 14 10.58 25.88 -39.29
C ARG A 14 10.92 24.48 -38.77
N THR A 15 11.55 23.67 -39.60
CA THR A 15 12.08 22.38 -39.18
C THR A 15 13.22 22.67 -38.20
N ALA A 16 13.02 22.31 -36.93
CA ALA A 16 14.05 22.47 -35.91
C ALA A 16 15.33 21.76 -36.37
N PRO A 17 16.51 22.39 -36.26
CA PRO A 17 17.75 21.77 -36.68
C PRO A 17 17.96 20.47 -35.89
N ARG A 18 17.99 19.34 -36.59
CA ARG A 18 18.36 18.04 -36.01
C ARG A 18 19.83 18.13 -35.61
N ASN A 19 20.08 18.36 -34.33
CA ASN A 19 21.44 18.43 -33.79
C ASN A 19 22.06 17.03 -33.88
N ARG A 20 22.76 16.75 -34.98
CA ARG A 20 23.49 15.48 -35.16
C ARG A 20 24.68 15.52 -34.21
N LEU A 21 24.70 14.60 -33.24
CA LEU A 21 25.84 14.39 -32.37
C LEU A 21 27.12 14.29 -33.23
N ARG A 22 28.02 15.26 -33.07
CA ARG A 22 29.35 15.16 -33.67
C ARG A 22 30.27 14.55 -32.63
N LEU A 23 31.04 13.54 -33.03
CA LEU A 23 32.04 12.91 -32.16
C LEU A 23 33.26 13.85 -32.05
N SER A 24 33.07 15.02 -31.43
CA SER A 24 34.09 16.05 -31.27
C SER A 24 34.03 16.60 -29.84
N TRP A 25 35.20 16.76 -29.23
CA TRP A 25 35.32 17.29 -27.87
C TRP A 25 34.81 18.73 -27.71
N SER A 26 34.82 19.49 -28.81
CA SER A 26 34.31 20.85 -28.86
C SER A 26 32.77 20.91 -28.95
N ASP A 27 32.10 19.78 -29.21
CA ASP A 27 30.63 19.72 -29.21
C ASP A 27 30.13 19.72 -27.74
N PRO A 28 29.35 20.75 -27.34
CA PRO A 28 28.86 20.85 -25.96
C PRO A 28 27.99 19.66 -25.55
N VAL A 29 27.26 19.04 -26.49
CA VAL A 29 26.37 17.90 -26.22
C VAL A 29 27.19 16.62 -26.00
N PHE A 30 28.24 16.41 -26.79
CA PHE A 30 29.14 15.27 -26.62
C PHE A 30 29.85 15.34 -25.27
N ARG A 31 30.42 16.51 -24.93
CA ARG A 31 31.11 16.74 -23.65
C ARG A 31 30.17 16.56 -22.45
N SER A 32 28.91 17.01 -22.54
CA SER A 32 27.95 16.82 -21.44
C SER A 32 27.59 15.35 -21.22
N ILE A 33 27.43 14.57 -22.29
CA ILE A 33 27.17 13.13 -22.19
C ILE A 33 28.37 12.41 -21.56
N VAL A 34 29.59 12.74 -21.98
CA VAL A 34 30.81 12.17 -21.39
C VAL A 34 30.87 12.45 -19.88
N TRP A 35 30.67 13.71 -19.47
CA TRP A 35 30.68 14.05 -18.04
C TRP A 35 29.54 13.40 -17.26
N GLN A 36 28.34 13.27 -17.85
CA GLN A 36 27.23 12.58 -17.21
C GLN A 36 27.54 11.11 -16.98
N ILE A 37 28.13 10.41 -17.96
CA ILE A 37 28.57 9.02 -17.83
C ILE A 37 29.65 8.90 -16.75
N VAL A 38 30.64 9.80 -16.76
CA VAL A 38 31.72 9.80 -15.76
C VAL A 38 31.17 10.02 -14.35
N ILE A 39 30.28 10.99 -14.16
CA ILE A 39 29.68 11.30 -12.85
C ILE A 39 28.80 10.14 -12.39
N VAL A 40 27.92 9.61 -13.24
CA VAL A 40 27.07 8.45 -12.89
C VAL A 40 27.93 7.23 -12.57
N GLY A 41 28.98 6.98 -13.35
CA GLY A 41 29.93 5.90 -13.10
C GLY A 41 30.67 6.07 -11.76
N LEU A 42 31.13 7.28 -11.45
CA LEU A 42 31.78 7.60 -10.18
C LEU A 42 30.82 7.39 -9.01
N VAL A 43 29.59 7.89 -9.10
CA VAL A 43 28.56 7.71 -8.07
C VAL A 43 28.24 6.23 -7.87
N ALA A 44 28.08 5.46 -8.94
CA ALA A 44 27.83 4.02 -8.87
C ALA A 44 29.01 3.27 -8.22
N LEU A 45 30.26 3.65 -8.54
CA LEU A 45 31.46 3.06 -7.97
C LEU A 45 31.56 3.36 -6.47
N VAL A 46 31.33 4.60 -6.06
CA VAL A 46 31.30 5.00 -4.64
C VAL A 46 30.21 4.24 -3.90
N ALA A 47 28.99 4.16 -4.46
CA ALA A 47 27.89 3.40 -3.86
C ALA A 47 28.24 1.91 -3.72
N TRP A 48 28.81 1.30 -4.77
CA TRP A 48 29.26 -0.10 -4.74
C TRP A 48 30.33 -0.33 -3.66
N TYR A 49 31.31 0.56 -3.54
CA TYR A 49 32.35 0.49 -2.51
C TYR A 49 31.74 0.61 -1.10
N LEU A 50 30.86 1.58 -0.87
CA LEU A 50 30.22 1.80 0.43
C LEU A 50 29.33 0.62 0.85
N ILE A 51 28.50 0.11 -0.06
CA ILE A 51 27.64 -1.06 0.19
C ILE A 51 28.51 -2.29 0.49
N GLY A 52 29.53 -2.55 -0.34
CA GLY A 52 30.44 -3.68 -0.14
C GLY A 52 31.25 -3.59 1.15
N ASN A 53 31.69 -2.38 1.55
CA ASN A 53 32.36 -2.15 2.82
C ASN A 53 31.40 -2.37 4.00
N THR A 54 30.21 -1.82 3.92
CA THR A 54 29.17 -1.93 4.96
C THR A 54 28.78 -3.39 5.17
N ASN A 55 28.47 -4.12 4.10
CA ASN A 55 28.12 -5.54 4.18
C ASN A 55 29.23 -6.38 4.80
N ARG A 56 30.50 -6.12 4.46
CA ARG A 56 31.65 -6.83 5.08
C ARG A 56 31.79 -6.52 6.57
N ASN A 57 31.61 -5.27 6.98
CA ASN A 57 31.65 -4.85 8.38
C ASN A 57 30.48 -5.43 9.19
N LEU A 58 29.28 -5.49 8.61
CA LEU A 58 28.09 -6.06 9.25
C LEU A 58 28.21 -7.58 9.38
N ALA A 59 28.71 -8.27 8.35
CA ALA A 59 28.96 -9.70 8.37
C ALA A 59 30.00 -10.08 9.45
N ALA A 60 31.08 -9.31 9.58
CA ALA A 60 32.09 -9.50 10.63
C ALA A 60 31.53 -9.35 12.06
N ARG A 61 30.40 -8.65 12.21
CA ARG A 61 29.70 -8.44 13.49
C ARG A 61 28.51 -9.37 13.70
N HIS A 62 28.33 -10.37 12.84
CA HIS A 62 27.18 -11.28 12.86
C HIS A 62 25.81 -10.59 12.87
N ILE A 63 25.74 -9.36 12.33
CA ILE A 63 24.46 -8.65 12.20
C ILE A 63 23.79 -9.18 10.94
N ALA A 64 22.63 -9.82 11.10
CA ALA A 64 21.83 -10.33 9.99
C ALA A 64 21.24 -9.15 9.19
N THR A 65 21.96 -8.72 8.15
CA THR A 65 21.52 -7.64 7.25
C THR A 65 21.17 -8.17 5.87
N GLY A 66 20.28 -7.48 5.17
CA GLY A 66 19.80 -7.84 3.83
C GLY A 66 18.50 -8.64 3.84
N PHE A 67 18.11 -9.17 2.67
CA PHE A 67 16.81 -9.83 2.46
C PHE A 67 16.83 -11.35 2.64
N ALA A 68 17.96 -11.93 3.07
CA ALA A 68 18.09 -13.37 3.28
C ALA A 68 17.12 -13.91 4.35
N PHE A 69 16.66 -13.06 5.27
CA PHE A 69 15.65 -13.43 6.26
C PHE A 69 14.33 -13.84 5.60
N LEU A 70 13.99 -13.29 4.43
CA LEU A 70 12.74 -13.61 3.74
C LEU A 70 12.63 -15.10 3.46
N TRP A 71 13.73 -15.79 3.18
CA TRP A 71 13.77 -17.23 2.88
C TRP A 71 13.95 -18.13 4.10
N ARG A 72 14.05 -17.56 5.30
CA ARG A 72 14.04 -18.34 6.54
C ARG A 72 12.61 -18.71 6.90
N VAL A 73 12.43 -19.87 7.53
CA VAL A 73 11.13 -20.29 8.09
C VAL A 73 10.68 -19.25 9.13
N ALA A 74 9.43 -18.82 9.02
CA ALA A 74 8.90 -17.75 9.84
C ALA A 74 8.65 -18.18 11.30
N GLY A 75 8.08 -19.38 11.50
CA GLY A 75 7.77 -19.90 12.84
C GLY A 75 6.66 -19.16 13.58
N ILE A 76 5.97 -18.21 12.93
CA ILE A 76 4.94 -17.36 13.55
C ILE A 76 3.56 -17.89 13.16
N PRO A 77 2.69 -18.26 14.11
CA PRO A 77 1.32 -18.64 13.78
C PRO A 77 0.53 -17.43 13.28
N ILE A 78 -0.07 -17.53 12.09
CA ILE A 78 -0.96 -16.52 11.52
C ILE A 78 -2.40 -17.03 11.66
N GLY A 79 -3.26 -16.24 12.31
CA GLY A 79 -4.65 -16.65 12.60
C GLY A 79 -5.55 -16.68 11.37
N GLU A 80 -5.50 -15.64 10.54
CA GLU A 80 -6.29 -15.50 9.31
C GLU A 80 -5.33 -15.51 8.12
N SER A 81 -5.57 -16.36 7.11
CA SER A 81 -4.74 -16.44 5.92
C SER A 81 -5.59 -16.70 4.68
N LEU A 82 -5.54 -15.81 3.69
CA LEU A 82 -6.21 -16.01 2.39
C LEU A 82 -5.59 -17.14 1.57
N ILE A 83 -4.31 -17.41 1.77
CA ILE A 83 -3.58 -18.50 1.11
C ILE A 83 -3.11 -19.51 2.17
N PRO A 84 -3.01 -20.81 1.85
CA PRO A 84 -2.54 -21.81 2.79
C PRO A 84 -1.19 -21.44 3.38
N TYR A 85 -1.07 -21.53 4.70
CA TYR A 85 0.13 -21.18 5.44
C TYR A 85 0.45 -22.22 6.51
N ASN A 86 1.67 -22.73 6.47
CA ASN A 86 2.22 -23.63 7.47
C ASN A 86 3.36 -22.93 8.23
N PRO A 87 3.14 -22.53 9.49
CA PRO A 87 4.16 -21.85 10.31
C PRO A 87 5.49 -22.61 10.44
N ALA A 88 5.45 -23.96 10.32
CA ALA A 88 6.62 -24.81 10.48
C ALA A 88 7.48 -24.96 9.20
N ALA A 89 6.93 -24.63 8.03
CA ALA A 89 7.60 -24.84 6.75
C ALA A 89 7.72 -23.55 5.92
N ASP A 90 6.78 -22.62 6.07
CA ASP A 90 6.71 -21.44 5.24
C ASP A 90 7.63 -20.32 5.71
N THR A 91 8.08 -19.55 4.73
CA THR A 91 9.11 -18.53 4.91
C THR A 91 8.55 -17.18 5.37
N TYR A 92 9.41 -16.30 5.91
CA TYR A 92 9.04 -14.92 6.24
C TYR A 92 8.49 -14.14 5.05
N GLY A 93 8.99 -14.39 3.84
CA GLY A 93 8.47 -13.77 2.62
C GLY A 93 7.01 -14.11 2.38
N ARG A 94 6.62 -15.38 2.58
CA ARG A 94 5.22 -15.81 2.47
C ARG A 94 4.37 -15.22 3.61
N ALA A 95 4.88 -15.21 4.84
CA ALA A 95 4.20 -14.62 5.99
C ALA A 95 3.92 -13.12 5.78
N LEU A 96 4.88 -12.36 5.26
CA LEU A 96 4.71 -10.95 4.91
C LEU A 96 3.68 -10.76 3.79
N LEU A 97 3.72 -11.60 2.75
CA LEU A 97 2.72 -11.56 1.68
C LEU A 97 1.30 -11.77 2.24
N ILE A 98 1.12 -12.74 3.14
CA ILE A 98 -0.16 -12.97 3.82
C ILE A 98 -0.58 -11.75 4.64
N GLY A 99 0.35 -11.14 5.37
CA GLY A 99 0.09 -9.90 6.11
C GLY A 99 -0.38 -8.76 5.20
N VAL A 100 0.24 -8.60 4.03
CA VAL A 100 -0.18 -7.62 3.01
C VAL A 100 -1.57 -7.96 2.47
N LEU A 101 -1.83 -9.22 2.12
CA LEU A 101 -3.13 -9.66 1.61
C LEU A 101 -4.26 -9.44 2.64
N ASN A 102 -4.00 -9.73 3.91
CA ASN A 102 -4.95 -9.48 4.99
C ASN A 102 -5.21 -7.98 5.17
N THR A 103 -4.15 -7.17 5.16
CA THR A 103 -4.27 -5.70 5.26
C THR A 103 -5.11 -5.16 4.10
N LEU A 104 -4.88 -5.66 2.89
CA LEU A 104 -5.64 -5.28 1.70
C LEU A 104 -7.11 -5.70 1.82
N LYS A 105 -7.39 -6.95 2.21
CA LYS A 105 -8.76 -7.46 2.44
C LYS A 105 -9.50 -6.57 3.45
N VAL A 106 -8.90 -6.32 4.60
CA VAL A 106 -9.51 -5.50 5.67
C VAL A 106 -9.66 -4.05 5.22
N SER A 107 -8.68 -3.48 4.53
CA SER A 107 -8.73 -2.09 4.06
C SER A 107 -9.82 -1.89 3.00
N ILE A 108 -10.00 -2.82 2.06
CA ILE A 108 -11.05 -2.72 1.04
C ILE A 108 -12.43 -2.72 1.71
N VAL A 109 -12.70 -3.70 2.58
CA VAL A 109 -13.97 -3.78 3.31
C VAL A 109 -14.16 -2.54 4.19
N GLY A 110 -13.11 -2.12 4.89
CA GLY A 110 -13.09 -0.93 5.74
C GLY A 110 -13.40 0.36 4.98
N ILE A 111 -12.80 0.58 3.81
CA ILE A 111 -13.06 1.76 2.96
C ILE A 111 -14.51 1.79 2.50
N VAL A 112 -15.06 0.67 2.04
CA VAL A 112 -16.45 0.60 1.59
C VAL A 112 -17.40 0.96 2.75
N LEU A 113 -17.24 0.30 3.90
CA LEU A 113 -18.08 0.55 5.07
C LEU A 113 -17.90 1.97 5.63
N ALA A 114 -16.67 2.46 5.73
CA ALA A 114 -16.37 3.81 6.21
C ALA A 114 -16.90 4.88 5.27
N THR A 115 -16.89 4.66 3.96
CA THR A 115 -17.46 5.60 2.98
C THR A 115 -18.97 5.67 3.15
N ILE A 116 -19.65 4.53 3.23
CA ILE A 116 -21.11 4.49 3.40
C ILE A 116 -21.51 5.14 4.73
N LEU A 117 -20.97 4.65 5.85
CA LEU A 117 -21.31 5.15 7.18
C LEU A 117 -20.88 6.61 7.37
N GLY A 118 -19.65 6.94 6.97
CA GLY A 118 -19.11 8.29 7.07
C GLY A 118 -19.92 9.31 6.26
N THR A 119 -20.38 8.93 5.07
CA THR A 119 -21.26 9.79 4.26
C THR A 119 -22.62 9.98 4.93
N LEU A 120 -23.25 8.91 5.42
CA LEU A 120 -24.55 9.00 6.11
C LEU A 120 -24.46 9.88 7.37
N ILE A 121 -23.44 9.67 8.19
CA ILE A 121 -23.19 10.47 9.40
C ILE A 121 -22.86 11.93 9.03
N GLY A 122 -22.07 12.13 7.97
CA GLY A 122 -21.73 13.45 7.44
C GLY A 122 -22.97 14.23 7.00
N ILE A 123 -23.88 13.59 6.25
CA ILE A 123 -25.18 14.17 5.87
C ILE A 123 -26.00 14.52 7.12
N GLY A 124 -26.06 13.61 8.10
CA GLY A 124 -26.77 13.85 9.35
C GLY A 124 -26.23 15.07 10.11
N ARG A 125 -24.91 15.32 10.08
CA ARG A 125 -24.28 16.49 10.71
C ARG A 125 -24.62 17.81 10.01
N LEU A 126 -24.83 17.80 8.70
CA LEU A 126 -25.24 18.98 7.92
C LEU A 126 -26.77 19.17 7.88
N SER A 127 -27.53 18.29 8.53
CA SER A 127 -28.99 18.38 8.56
C SER A 127 -29.47 19.67 9.21
N GLN A 128 -30.54 20.26 8.66
CA GLN A 128 -31.26 21.38 9.27
C GLN A 128 -31.96 20.96 10.58
N ASN A 129 -32.14 19.65 10.83
CA ASN A 129 -32.69 19.15 12.08
C ASN A 129 -31.62 19.21 13.19
N TRP A 130 -31.82 20.14 14.13
CA TRP A 130 -30.90 20.37 15.25
C TRP A 130 -30.59 19.10 16.06
N LEU A 131 -31.60 18.26 16.32
CA LEU A 131 -31.40 17.04 17.12
C LEU A 131 -30.49 16.05 16.39
N LEU A 132 -30.74 15.82 15.09
CA LEU A 132 -29.93 14.92 14.29
C LEU A 132 -28.49 15.42 14.14
N ALA A 133 -28.32 16.72 13.87
CA ALA A 133 -27.01 17.35 13.77
C ALA A 133 -26.22 17.25 15.08
N ARG A 134 -26.89 17.41 16.23
CA ARG A 134 -26.23 17.30 17.55
C ARG A 134 -25.90 15.86 17.91
N LEU A 135 -26.80 14.91 17.67
CA LEU A 135 -26.54 13.48 17.93
C LEU A 135 -25.38 12.95 17.09
N THR A 136 -25.32 13.30 15.81
CA THR A 136 -24.21 12.92 14.93
C THR A 136 -22.90 13.58 15.35
N ALA A 137 -22.91 14.85 15.78
CA ALA A 137 -21.73 15.52 16.31
C ALA A 137 -21.18 14.82 17.57
N VAL A 138 -22.05 14.53 18.55
CA VAL A 138 -21.68 13.83 19.79
C VAL A 138 -21.10 12.44 19.49
N TYR A 139 -21.73 11.68 18.59
CA TYR A 139 -21.22 10.39 18.14
C TYR A 139 -19.81 10.50 17.54
N VAL A 140 -19.60 11.44 16.60
CA VAL A 140 -18.30 11.60 15.92
C VAL A 140 -17.21 12.04 16.88
N GLU A 141 -17.48 13.04 17.73
CA GLU A 141 -16.52 13.54 18.72
C GLU A 141 -16.12 12.42 19.68
N THR A 142 -17.09 11.70 20.25
CA THR A 142 -16.83 10.60 21.18
C THR A 142 -15.97 9.50 20.55
N ILE A 143 -16.33 9.02 19.36
CA ILE A 143 -15.62 7.90 18.71
C ILE A 143 -14.21 8.30 18.27
N ARG A 144 -13.98 9.56 17.90
CA ARG A 144 -12.64 10.05 17.50
C ARG A 144 -11.72 10.31 18.68
N ASP A 145 -12.28 10.61 19.85
CA ASP A 145 -11.52 10.91 21.07
C ASP A 145 -11.16 9.64 21.87
N ILE A 146 -11.87 8.52 21.68
CA ILE A 146 -11.54 7.25 22.33
C ILE A 146 -10.28 6.63 21.70
N PRO A 147 -9.24 6.28 22.50
CA PRO A 147 -8.05 5.61 22.00
C PRO A 147 -8.37 4.36 21.19
N VAL A 148 -7.79 4.23 19.99
CA VAL A 148 -8.05 3.10 19.09
C VAL A 148 -7.76 1.75 19.77
N LEU A 149 -6.75 1.70 20.64
CA LEU A 149 -6.42 0.51 21.41
C LEU A 149 -7.58 0.06 22.31
N LEU A 150 -8.26 1.02 22.97
CA LEU A 150 -9.43 0.71 23.80
C LEU A 150 -10.56 0.16 22.94
N GLN A 151 -10.79 0.73 21.76
CA GLN A 151 -11.78 0.22 20.82
C GLN A 151 -11.47 -1.22 20.40
N LEU A 152 -10.21 -1.51 20.05
CA LEU A 152 -9.78 -2.85 19.68
C LEU A 152 -9.99 -3.85 20.83
N LEU A 153 -9.62 -3.48 22.07
CA LEU A 153 -9.83 -4.32 23.23
C LEU A 153 -11.31 -4.55 23.53
N PHE A 154 -12.14 -3.51 23.44
CA PHE A 154 -13.58 -3.60 23.62
C PHE A 154 -14.22 -4.60 22.64
N TRP A 155 -13.92 -4.45 21.34
CA TRP A 155 -14.43 -5.37 20.31
C TRP A 155 -13.88 -6.78 20.48
N TYR A 156 -12.62 -6.93 20.87
CA TYR A 156 -12.01 -8.23 21.15
C TYR A 156 -12.70 -8.95 22.31
N MET A 157 -13.02 -8.25 23.40
CA MET A 157 -13.73 -8.82 24.55
C MET A 157 -15.15 -9.27 24.18
N ILE A 158 -15.86 -8.48 23.38
CA ILE A 158 -17.18 -8.87 22.86
C ILE A 158 -17.08 -10.14 22.02
N LEU A 159 -16.10 -10.21 21.11
CA LEU A 159 -15.88 -11.40 20.28
C LEU A 159 -15.52 -12.62 21.12
N GLN A 160 -14.70 -12.48 22.16
CA GLN A 160 -14.38 -13.60 23.06
C GLN A 160 -15.60 -14.11 23.84
N GLY A 161 -16.58 -13.25 24.11
CA GLY A 161 -17.84 -13.63 24.75
C GLY A 161 -18.78 -14.45 23.86
N LEU A 162 -18.52 -14.52 22.54
CA LEU A 162 -19.29 -15.35 21.63
C LEU A 162 -18.98 -16.85 21.81
N PRO A 163 -19.92 -17.74 21.47
CA PRO A 163 -19.69 -19.17 21.61
C PRO A 163 -18.53 -19.67 20.73
N ALA A 164 -17.88 -20.73 21.20
CA ALA A 164 -16.80 -21.38 20.48
C ALA A 164 -17.28 -21.87 19.09
N PRO A 165 -16.37 -22.07 18.11
CA PRO A 165 -16.77 -22.38 16.73
C PRO A 165 -17.59 -23.67 16.59
N ARG A 166 -17.42 -24.61 17.53
CA ARG A 166 -18.20 -25.87 17.57
C ARG A 166 -19.65 -25.67 18.01
N GLN A 167 -19.95 -24.56 18.68
CA GLN A 167 -21.27 -24.16 19.17
C GLN A 167 -21.71 -22.83 18.52
N SER A 168 -21.22 -22.54 17.32
CA SER A 168 -21.47 -21.26 16.63
C SER A 168 -22.96 -20.96 16.50
N LEU A 169 -23.34 -19.70 16.71
CA LEU A 169 -24.69 -19.23 16.45
C LEU A 169 -24.93 -19.26 14.94
N ARG A 170 -25.96 -20.01 14.52
CA ARG A 170 -26.39 -20.09 13.13
C ARG A 170 -27.40 -18.98 12.88
N ILE A 171 -27.05 -18.01 12.04
CA ILE A 171 -27.98 -16.98 11.57
C ILE A 171 -28.49 -17.46 10.20
N GLY A 172 -29.61 -18.17 10.22
CA GLY A 172 -30.11 -18.93 9.07
C GLY A 172 -29.19 -20.10 8.70
N ASP A 173 -29.18 -20.49 7.42
CA ASP A 173 -28.35 -21.60 6.91
C ASP A 173 -26.98 -21.17 6.37
N ALA A 174 -26.75 -19.86 6.19
CA ALA A 174 -25.61 -19.34 5.44
C ALA A 174 -24.56 -18.60 6.28
N VAL A 175 -24.85 -18.22 7.53
CA VAL A 175 -23.94 -17.38 8.33
C VAL A 175 -23.70 -18.01 9.70
N PHE A 176 -22.44 -18.28 10.01
CA PHE A 176 -22.01 -18.83 11.29
C PHE A 176 -21.22 -17.78 12.07
N LEU A 177 -21.72 -17.41 13.25
CA LEU A 177 -21.06 -16.48 14.15
C LEU A 177 -20.42 -17.21 15.33
N SER A 178 -19.15 -16.94 15.58
CA SER A 178 -18.38 -17.53 16.68
C SER A 178 -17.37 -16.53 17.25
N ASN A 179 -16.67 -16.93 18.31
CA ASN A 179 -15.52 -16.16 18.82
C ASN A 179 -14.33 -16.04 17.84
N ARG A 180 -14.39 -16.70 16.68
CA ARG A 180 -13.47 -16.50 15.55
C ARG A 180 -14.02 -15.54 14.48
N GLY A 181 -15.12 -14.85 14.78
CA GLY A 181 -15.80 -13.95 13.85
C GLY A 181 -16.90 -14.65 13.05
N ILE A 182 -17.21 -14.06 11.90
CA ILE A 182 -18.28 -14.49 10.99
C ILE A 182 -17.69 -15.36 9.88
N LYS A 183 -18.25 -16.56 9.67
CA LYS A 183 -17.97 -17.42 8.52
C LYS A 183 -19.18 -17.51 7.61
N VAL A 184 -18.94 -17.37 6.31
CA VAL A 184 -19.95 -17.48 5.25
C VAL A 184 -19.45 -18.55 4.27
N PRO A 185 -20.10 -19.73 4.15
CA PRO A 185 -19.60 -20.86 3.37
C PRO A 185 -19.43 -20.59 1.86
N LEU A 186 -19.96 -19.48 1.37
CA LEU A 186 -19.89 -19.11 -0.05
C LEU A 186 -18.54 -18.48 -0.47
N LEU A 187 -17.66 -18.17 0.50
CA LEU A 187 -16.41 -17.41 0.31
C LEU A 187 -15.15 -18.19 0.79
N ASP A 188 -15.26 -19.50 1.00
CA ASP A 188 -14.12 -20.37 1.37
C ASP A 188 -13.23 -20.73 0.16
#